data_AF-A0A9W7EGW8-F1
#
_entry.id   AF-A0A9W7EGW8-F1
#
_cell.length_a   1.000
_cell.length_b   1.000
_cell.length_c   1.000
_cell.angle_alpha   90.00
_cell.angle_beta   90.00
_cell.angle_gamma   90.00
#
_symmetry.space_group_name_H-M   'P 1'
#
loop_
_entity.id
_entity.type
_entity.pdbx_description
1 polymer ?
#
loop_
_entity_poly.entity_id
_entity_poly.type
_entity_poly.pdbx_seq_one_letter_code
_entity_poly.pdbx_strand_id
1 'polypeptide(L)'
;MGTTLTMSVIVVVGTLLPLLLDPTNKLLTIQGLTICFGLAVCGLSFWAAAVALKRKDIDEENASKIEMKKVNAAAVVDVVDVVDVEAVTVKSQTPFPNSPNPPTRRLAVVLPPTYSTFYKVMVCCISGILCTMLQFAFVFSSPLRTIAEETHSLSPVRSAGITFIFAITICPIPNILIPLYTLKKNNTLASFTSSPHAKSNLLKCILIMSTPWVIQSHLYGLAANSLLGDYGDAIGWPLLIVTTNVTGLIIGWRVLGEWKEASEGTIKCIVGSIGFSIVGLGIVSAGGFV
;
A
#
# COMPACT_ATOMS: atom_id res chain seq x y z
N MET A 1 4.71 2.35 -3.72
CA MET A 1 4.14 3.20 -4.79
C MET A 1 2.62 3.11 -4.81
N GLY A 2 2.04 1.91 -4.99
CA GLY A 2 0.59 1.76 -4.96
C GLY A 2 -0.05 2.32 -3.68
N THR A 3 0.61 2.09 -2.53
CA THR A 3 0.20 2.67 -1.24
C THR A 3 0.07 4.20 -1.28
N THR A 4 1.07 4.93 -1.78
CA THR A 4 1.02 6.40 -1.87
C THR A 4 -0.10 6.92 -2.77
N LEU A 5 -0.35 6.26 -3.89
CA LEU A 5 -1.47 6.58 -4.78
C LEU A 5 -2.81 6.35 -4.07
N THR A 6 -2.99 5.17 -3.48
CA THR A 6 -4.19 4.79 -2.73
C THR A 6 -4.44 5.75 -1.57
N MET A 7 -3.41 6.10 -0.79
CA MET A 7 -3.51 7.03 0.33
C MET A 7 -3.85 8.45 -0.11
N SER A 8 -3.34 8.92 -1.25
CA SER A 8 -3.71 10.24 -1.78
C SER A 8 -5.18 10.30 -2.20
N VAL A 9 -5.69 9.21 -2.80
CA VAL A 9 -7.12 9.09 -3.13
C VAL A 9 -7.97 9.06 -1.86
N ILE A 10 -7.53 8.33 -0.83
CA ILE A 10 -8.22 8.28 0.47
C ILE A 10 -8.32 9.67 1.09
N VAL A 11 -7.24 10.45 1.09
CA VAL A 11 -7.24 11.82 1.64
C VAL A 11 -8.22 12.71 0.88
N VAL A 12 -8.18 12.70 -0.46
CA VAL A 12 -9.04 13.55 -1.28
C VAL A 12 -10.50 13.16 -1.15
N VAL A 13 -10.85 11.90 -1.44
CA VAL A 13 -12.24 11.43 -1.44
C VAL A 13 -12.81 11.41 -0.02
N GLY A 14 -11.99 10.93 0.92
CA GLY A 14 -12.38 10.72 2.29
C GLY A 14 -12.68 12.01 3.05
N THR A 15 -12.02 13.13 2.73
CA THR A 15 -12.31 14.43 3.35
C THR A 15 -13.25 15.30 2.54
N LEU A 16 -13.18 15.23 1.21
CA LEU A 16 -14.06 16.03 0.37
C LEU A 16 -15.53 15.61 0.53
N LEU A 17 -15.82 14.30 0.60
CA LEU A 17 -17.21 13.84 0.68
C LEU A 17 -17.93 14.27 1.97
N PRO A 18 -17.36 14.10 3.18
CA PRO A 18 -17.98 14.59 4.41
C PRO A 18 -18.21 16.11 4.40
N LEU A 19 -17.28 16.88 3.83
CA LEU A 19 -17.44 18.33 3.69
C LEU A 19 -18.56 18.70 2.72
N LEU A 20 -18.72 17.95 1.63
CA LEU A 20 -19.82 18.14 0.67
C LEU A 20 -21.19 17.77 1.24
N LEU A 21 -21.24 16.80 2.15
CA LEU A 21 -22.47 16.34 2.78
C LEU A 21 -22.83 17.11 4.05
N ASP A 22 -21.97 18.01 4.53
CA ASP A 22 -22.26 18.79 5.73
C ASP A 22 -23.33 19.86 5.44
N PRO A 23 -24.51 19.79 6.09
CA PRO A 23 -25.63 20.71 5.84
C PRO A 23 -25.35 22.15 6.32
N THR A 24 -24.27 22.39 7.06
CA THR A 24 -23.95 23.71 7.64
C THR A 24 -23.21 24.65 6.68
N ASN A 25 -23.09 24.32 5.39
CA ASN A 25 -22.38 25.12 4.38
C ASN A 25 -20.91 25.44 4.74
N LYS A 26 -20.26 24.60 5.57
CA LYS A 26 -18.86 24.79 5.98
C LYS A 26 -17.89 24.92 4.80
N LEU A 27 -18.21 24.35 3.64
CA LEU A 27 -17.42 24.51 2.41
C LEU A 27 -17.26 25.96 1.94
N LEU A 28 -18.26 26.81 2.15
CA LEU A 28 -18.22 28.22 1.73
C LEU A 28 -17.52 29.13 2.75
N THR A 29 -17.10 28.57 3.89
CA THR A 29 -16.32 29.31 4.88
C THR A 29 -14.85 29.40 4.47
N ILE A 30 -14.12 30.35 5.07
CA ILE A 30 -12.66 30.47 4.89
C ILE A 30 -11.95 29.17 5.30
N GLN A 31 -12.48 28.49 6.32
CA GLN A 31 -11.98 27.19 6.80
C GLN A 31 -12.14 26.11 5.72
N GLY A 32 -13.34 25.98 5.17
CA GLY A 32 -13.65 25.05 4.07
C GLY A 32 -12.81 25.28 2.82
N LEU A 33 -12.65 26.55 2.40
CA LEU A 33 -11.80 26.92 1.26
C LEU A 33 -10.33 26.56 1.49
N THR A 34 -9.82 26.79 2.70
CA THR A 34 -8.45 26.42 3.08
C THR A 34 -8.24 24.91 3.01
N ILE A 35 -9.21 24.13 3.50
CA ILE A 35 -9.17 22.67 3.40
C ILE A 35 -9.21 22.22 1.94
N CYS A 36 -10.09 22.78 1.10
CA CYS A 36 -10.15 22.47 -0.33
C CYS A 36 -8.83 22.77 -1.05
N PHE A 37 -8.17 23.89 -0.72
CA PHE A 37 -6.85 24.21 -1.25
C PHE A 37 -5.79 23.16 -0.84
N GLY A 38 -5.79 22.75 0.44
CA GLY A 38 -4.92 21.67 0.91
C GLY A 38 -5.17 20.34 0.19
N LEU A 39 -6.43 19.97 -0.06
CA LEU A 39 -6.80 18.79 -0.84
C LEU A 39 -6.32 18.88 -2.29
N ALA A 40 -6.35 20.06 -2.91
CA ALA A 40 -5.81 20.27 -4.25
C ALA A 40 -4.28 20.03 -4.29
N VAL A 41 -3.56 20.47 -3.25
CA VAL A 41 -2.12 20.19 -3.10
C VAL A 41 -1.87 18.68 -2.92
N CYS A 42 -2.70 17.98 -2.15
CA CYS A 42 -2.66 16.51 -2.08
C CYS A 42 -2.97 15.84 -3.45
N GLY A 43 -3.75 16.47 -4.31
CA GLY A 43 -3.93 16.01 -5.70
C GLY A 43 -2.62 16.02 -6.50
N LEU A 44 -1.73 16.98 -6.25
CA LEU A 44 -0.40 17.02 -6.87
C LEU A 44 0.49 15.86 -6.39
N SER A 45 0.34 15.41 -5.13
CA SER A 45 1.09 14.25 -4.63
C SER A 45 0.68 12.95 -5.33
N PHE A 46 -0.63 12.79 -5.63
CA PHE A 46 -1.13 11.68 -6.45
C PHE A 46 -0.50 11.70 -7.85
N TRP A 47 -0.52 12.85 -8.53
CA TRP A 47 0.08 12.99 -9.86
C TRP A 47 1.57 12.65 -9.85
N ALA A 48 2.32 13.18 -8.89
CA ALA A 48 3.74 12.89 -8.74
C ALA A 48 4.01 11.39 -8.49
N ALA A 49 3.18 10.73 -7.67
CA ALA A 49 3.28 9.29 -7.42
C ALA A 49 2.95 8.46 -8.68
N ALA A 50 1.98 8.88 -9.49
CA ALA A 50 1.63 8.20 -10.74
C ALA A 50 2.76 8.31 -11.78
N VAL A 51 3.38 9.48 -11.88
CA VAL A 51 4.56 9.71 -12.73
C VAL A 51 5.73 8.85 -12.25
N ALA A 52 5.96 8.78 -10.93
CA ALA A 52 7.02 7.97 -10.36
C ALA A 52 6.80 6.47 -10.62
N LEU A 53 5.56 5.98 -10.57
CA LEU A 53 5.22 4.62 -10.93
C LEU A 53 5.50 4.33 -12.41
N LYS A 54 5.12 5.24 -13.31
CA LYS A 54 5.41 5.11 -14.74
C LYS A 54 6.92 5.06 -15.02
N ARG A 55 7.70 5.88 -14.31
CA ARG A 55 9.18 5.88 -14.43
C ARG A 55 9.79 4.58 -13.92
N LYS A 56 9.31 4.07 -12.78
CA LYS A 56 9.74 2.78 -12.24
C LYS A 56 9.49 1.63 -13.22
N ASP A 57 8.32 1.60 -13.87
CA ASP A 57 8.00 0.58 -14.87
C ASP A 57 8.99 0.62 -16.06
N ILE A 58 9.39 1.84 -16.50
CA ILE A 58 10.40 2.03 -17.56
C ILE A 58 11.78 1.58 -17.09
N ASP A 59 12.17 1.90 -15.84
CA ASP A 59 13.45 1.50 -15.26
C ASP A 59 13.57 -0.04 -15.19
N GLU A 60 12.52 -0.72 -14.75
CA GLU A 60 12.45 -2.19 -14.68
C GLU A 60 12.51 -2.85 -16.08
N GLU A 61 11.82 -2.28 -17.06
CA GLU A 61 11.86 -2.76 -18.44
C GLU A 61 13.27 -2.60 -19.05
N ASN A 62 13.92 -1.46 -18.82
CA ASN A 62 15.27 -1.19 -19.29
C ASN A 62 16.30 -2.11 -18.63
N ALA A 63 16.21 -2.32 -17.31
CA ALA A 63 17.07 -3.25 -16.59
C ALA A 63 16.94 -4.68 -17.13
N SER A 64 15.71 -5.14 -17.37
CA SER A 64 15.43 -6.45 -17.94
C SER A 64 16.01 -6.62 -19.36
N LYS A 65 15.93 -5.58 -20.20
CA LYS A 65 16.55 -5.57 -21.54
C LYS A 65 18.07 -5.62 -21.48
N ILE A 66 18.69 -4.92 -20.52
CA ILE A 66 20.14 -4.95 -20.32
C ILE A 66 20.60 -6.34 -19.88
N GLU A 67 19.90 -6.95 -18.92
CA GLU A 67 20.22 -8.31 -18.46
C GLU A 67 20.05 -9.34 -19.58
N MET A 68 18.99 -9.26 -20.38
CA MET A 68 18.85 -10.13 -21.57
C MET A 68 19.97 -9.91 -22.59
N LYS A 69 20.41 -8.68 -22.83
CA LYS A 69 21.56 -8.40 -23.72
C LYS A 69 22.85 -9.00 -23.18
N LYS A 70 23.10 -8.95 -21.86
CA LYS A 70 24.28 -9.56 -21.24
C LYS A 70 24.24 -11.08 -21.33
N VAL A 71 23.10 -11.71 -21.05
CA VAL A 71 22.93 -13.17 -21.18
C VAL A 71 23.14 -13.61 -22.63
N ASN A 72 22.58 -12.86 -23.59
CA ASN A 72 22.80 -13.16 -25.01
C ASN A 72 24.26 -12.94 -25.43
N ALA A 73 24.92 -11.89 -24.93
CA ALA A 73 26.34 -11.65 -25.21
C ALA A 73 27.23 -12.74 -24.59
N ALA A 74 26.96 -13.15 -23.34
CA ALA A 74 27.68 -14.24 -22.67
C ALA A 74 27.44 -15.59 -23.37
N ALA A 75 26.21 -15.88 -23.79
CA ALA A 75 25.89 -17.08 -24.57
C ALA A 75 26.56 -17.06 -25.95
N VAL A 76 26.72 -15.89 -26.58
CA VAL A 76 27.47 -15.76 -27.85
C VAL A 76 28.97 -15.97 -27.62
N VAL A 77 29.53 -15.48 -26.52
CA VAL A 77 30.94 -15.72 -26.15
C VAL A 77 31.19 -17.20 -25.86
N ASP A 78 30.31 -17.86 -25.09
CA ASP A 78 30.39 -19.31 -24.84
C ASP A 78 30.26 -20.14 -26.12
N VAL A 79 29.50 -19.67 -27.14
CA VAL A 79 29.42 -20.33 -28.44
C VAL A 79 30.67 -20.09 -29.29
N VAL A 80 31.28 -18.91 -29.20
CA VAL A 80 32.51 -18.58 -29.95
C VAL A 80 33.73 -19.30 -29.37
N ASP A 81 33.81 -19.48 -28.05
CA ASP A 81 34.89 -20.24 -27.40
C ASP A 81 34.80 -21.77 -27.59
N VAL A 82 33.68 -22.27 -28.14
CA VAL A 82 33.48 -23.70 -28.48
C VAL A 82 33.66 -23.98 -29.97
N VAL A 83 33.90 -22.95 -30.81
CA VAL A 83 34.14 -23.13 -32.24
C VAL A 83 35.61 -22.88 -32.58
N ASP A 84 36.45 -23.84 -32.18
CA ASP A 84 37.67 -24.16 -32.92
C ASP A 84 37.49 -25.54 -33.58
N VAL A 85 37.39 -25.51 -34.91
CA VAL A 85 37.71 -26.55 -35.90
C VAL A 85 37.26 -28.00 -35.60
N GLU A 86 36.09 -28.41 -36.09
CA GLU A 86 35.91 -29.36 -37.21
C GLU A 86 34.43 -29.74 -37.38
N ALA A 87 34.04 -30.04 -38.62
CA ALA A 87 32.68 -30.32 -39.02
C ALA A 87 32.01 -31.44 -38.20
N VAL A 88 30.93 -31.14 -37.48
CA VAL A 88 30.06 -32.16 -36.89
C VAL A 88 28.63 -31.97 -37.40
N THR A 89 28.29 -32.84 -38.35
CA THR A 89 26.92 -33.14 -38.80
C THR A 89 25.98 -33.38 -37.63
N VAL A 90 24.88 -32.62 -37.59
CA VAL A 90 23.74 -32.83 -36.70
C VAL A 90 23.08 -34.17 -37.03
N LYS A 91 23.39 -35.21 -36.26
CA LYS A 91 22.55 -36.42 -36.19
C LYS A 91 21.69 -36.36 -34.94
N SER A 92 20.39 -36.41 -35.14
CA SER A 92 19.39 -36.65 -34.09
C SER A 92 19.67 -37.98 -33.39
N GLN A 93 19.93 -37.97 -32.09
CA GLN A 93 19.90 -39.17 -31.24
C GLN A 93 18.78 -39.06 -30.20
N THR A 94 17.84 -39.98 -30.32
CA THR A 94 16.91 -40.41 -29.27
C THR A 94 17.63 -41.39 -28.31
N PRO A 95 16.94 -41.92 -27.28
CA PRO A 95 17.25 -41.74 -25.87
C PRO A 95 18.17 -42.84 -25.30
N PHE A 96 19.12 -42.51 -24.43
CA PHE A 96 19.70 -43.50 -23.51
C PHE A 96 19.68 -43.04 -22.05
N PRO A 97 19.38 -43.97 -21.12
CA PRO A 97 19.26 -43.72 -19.69
C PRO A 97 20.61 -43.86 -18.99
N ASN A 98 20.69 -43.35 -17.76
CA ASN A 98 21.76 -43.49 -16.78
C ASN A 98 23.01 -42.62 -17.00
N SER A 99 22.87 -41.33 -16.65
CA SER A 99 23.98 -40.48 -16.20
C SER A 99 23.76 -40.13 -14.72
N PRO A 100 24.78 -40.22 -13.84
CA PRO A 100 24.68 -39.88 -12.43
C PRO A 100 24.87 -38.38 -12.21
N ASN A 101 24.25 -37.55 -13.06
CA ASN A 101 24.23 -36.11 -12.82
C ASN A 101 23.05 -35.79 -11.92
N PRO A 102 23.25 -35.05 -10.79
CA PRO A 102 22.13 -34.59 -9.99
C PRO A 102 21.19 -33.81 -10.91
N PRO A 103 19.86 -34.00 -10.80
CA PRO A 103 18.91 -33.30 -11.65
C PRO A 103 19.18 -31.82 -11.47
N THR A 104 19.70 -31.17 -12.52
CA THR A 104 19.81 -29.72 -12.58
C THR A 104 18.37 -29.23 -12.54
N ARG A 105 17.89 -28.93 -11.34
CA ARG A 105 16.57 -28.39 -11.08
C ARG A 105 16.56 -27.06 -11.81
N ARG A 106 16.11 -27.05 -13.08
CA ARG A 106 15.82 -25.83 -13.81
C ARG A 106 14.75 -25.13 -12.97
N LEU A 107 15.18 -24.21 -12.11
CA LEU A 107 14.31 -23.23 -11.50
C LEU A 107 13.69 -22.50 -12.69
N ALA A 108 12.47 -22.90 -13.06
CA ALA A 108 11.67 -22.12 -13.97
C ALA A 108 11.59 -20.73 -13.33
N VAL A 109 12.29 -19.76 -13.91
CA VAL A 109 12.17 -18.37 -13.53
C VAL A 109 10.74 -17.99 -13.91
N VAL A 110 9.83 -18.10 -12.95
CA VAL A 110 8.46 -17.62 -13.09
C VAL A 110 8.58 -16.10 -13.11
N LEU A 111 8.66 -15.54 -14.31
CA LEU A 111 8.63 -14.09 -14.48
C LEU A 111 7.29 -13.58 -13.94
N PRO A 112 7.31 -12.56 -13.07
CA PRO A 112 6.07 -12.01 -12.54
C PRO A 112 5.22 -11.46 -13.70
N PRO A 113 3.88 -11.59 -13.62
CA PRO A 113 3.00 -11.04 -14.65
C PRO A 113 3.22 -9.52 -14.78
N THR A 114 3.48 -9.06 -16.01
CA THR A 114 3.63 -7.64 -16.32
C THR A 114 2.28 -7.02 -16.57
N TYR A 115 1.91 -6.03 -15.74
CA TYR A 115 0.68 -5.27 -15.88
C TYR A 115 0.97 -3.87 -16.40
N SER A 116 0.09 -3.35 -17.25
CA SER A 116 0.13 -1.96 -17.70
C SER A 116 0.06 -0.98 -16.52
N THR A 117 0.81 0.12 -16.58
CA THR A 117 0.77 1.19 -15.58
C THR A 117 -0.65 1.70 -15.35
N PHE A 118 -1.48 1.79 -16.41
CA PHE A 118 -2.87 2.20 -16.29
C PHE A 118 -3.67 1.28 -15.37
N TYR A 119 -3.52 -0.04 -15.54
CA TYR A 119 -4.18 -1.03 -14.70
C TYR A 119 -3.73 -0.91 -13.24
N LYS A 120 -2.43 -0.73 -12.98
CA LYS A 120 -1.89 -0.52 -11.64
C LYS A 120 -2.50 0.73 -10.97
N VAL A 121 -2.57 1.85 -11.68
CA VAL A 121 -3.17 3.10 -11.18
C VAL A 121 -4.68 2.92 -10.93
N MET A 122 -5.40 2.27 -11.84
CA MET A 122 -6.83 2.00 -11.71
C MET A 122 -7.12 1.17 -10.45
N VAL A 123 -6.37 0.08 -10.22
CA VAL A 123 -6.49 -0.73 -9.00
C VAL A 123 -6.21 0.10 -7.75
N CYS A 124 -5.20 0.98 -7.77
CA CYS A 124 -4.90 1.87 -6.65
C CYS A 124 -6.04 2.86 -6.38
N CYS A 125 -6.70 3.38 -7.41
CA CYS A 125 -7.83 4.30 -7.29
C CYS A 125 -9.07 3.61 -6.72
N ILE A 126 -9.44 2.45 -7.27
CA ILE A 126 -10.57 1.66 -6.78
C ILE A 126 -10.33 1.24 -5.33
N SER A 127 -9.12 0.75 -5.01
CA SER A 127 -8.75 0.44 -3.64
C SER A 127 -8.83 1.66 -2.74
N GLY A 128 -8.39 2.83 -3.20
CA GLY A 128 -8.43 4.07 -2.43
C GLY A 128 -9.87 4.46 -2.08
N ILE A 129 -10.76 4.44 -3.07
CA ILE A 129 -12.18 4.72 -2.87
C ILE A 129 -12.80 3.71 -1.89
N LEU A 130 -12.57 2.41 -2.09
CA LEU A 130 -13.10 1.39 -1.17
C LEU A 130 -12.53 1.52 0.24
N CYS A 131 -11.27 1.94 0.39
CA CYS A 131 -10.66 2.19 1.69
C CYS A 131 -11.27 3.40 2.42
N THR A 132 -11.83 4.40 1.70
CA THR A 132 -12.54 5.53 2.35
C THR A 132 -13.80 5.12 3.08
N MET A 133 -14.35 3.93 2.82
CA MET A 133 -15.54 3.43 3.51
C MET A 133 -15.35 3.37 5.03
N LEU A 134 -14.12 3.06 5.49
CA LEU A 134 -13.81 3.05 6.92
C LEU A 134 -13.91 4.45 7.53
N GLN A 135 -13.49 5.50 6.80
CA GLN A 135 -13.65 6.88 7.25
C GLN A 135 -15.12 7.29 7.30
N PHE A 136 -15.91 6.89 6.30
CA PHE A 136 -17.35 7.16 6.30
C PHE A 136 -18.06 6.48 7.45
N ALA A 137 -17.61 5.29 7.87
CA ALA A 137 -18.12 4.67 9.09
C ALA A 137 -17.92 5.56 10.32
N PHE A 138 -16.81 6.30 10.44
CA PHE A 138 -16.59 7.28 11.52
C PHE A 138 -17.48 8.50 11.44
N VAL A 139 -17.62 9.07 10.24
CA VAL A 139 -18.45 10.27 10.05
C VAL A 139 -19.92 9.95 10.33
N PHE A 140 -20.43 8.85 9.79
CA PHE A 140 -21.83 8.47 9.95
C PHE A 140 -22.16 7.82 11.29
N SER A 141 -21.17 7.34 12.05
CA SER A 141 -21.40 6.84 13.41
C SER A 141 -21.46 7.93 14.47
N SER A 142 -21.22 9.19 14.11
CA SER A 142 -21.22 10.30 15.07
C SER A 142 -22.50 10.36 15.92
N PRO A 143 -23.73 10.27 15.36
CA PRO A 143 -24.95 10.24 16.16
C PRO A 143 -25.02 9.05 17.14
N LEU A 144 -24.47 7.89 16.76
CA LEU A 144 -24.42 6.72 17.63
C LEU A 144 -23.47 6.94 18.81
N ARG A 145 -22.34 7.63 18.60
CA ARG A 145 -21.42 8.02 19.67
C ARG A 145 -22.09 9.00 20.63
N THR A 146 -22.79 10.01 20.12
CA THR A 146 -23.52 10.99 20.94
C THR A 146 -24.57 10.32 21.83
N ILE A 147 -25.39 9.42 21.28
CA ILE A 147 -26.38 8.67 22.07
C ILE A 147 -25.69 7.85 23.18
N ALA A 148 -24.54 7.22 22.87
CA ALA A 148 -23.80 6.44 23.84
C ALA A 148 -23.18 7.30 24.97
N GLU A 149 -22.70 8.50 24.65
CA GLU A 149 -22.16 9.45 25.61
C GLU A 149 -23.26 10.05 26.49
N GLU A 150 -24.38 10.48 25.90
CA GLU A 150 -25.47 11.15 26.62
C GLU A 150 -26.34 10.17 27.42
N THR A 151 -26.67 9.01 26.86
CA THR A 151 -27.61 8.06 27.49
C THR A 151 -26.90 7.12 28.46
N HIS A 152 -25.64 6.77 28.20
CA HIS A 152 -24.89 5.79 28.99
C HIS A 152 -23.66 6.38 29.70
N SER A 153 -23.47 7.70 29.65
CA SER A 153 -22.35 8.42 30.29
C SER A 153 -20.99 7.81 29.94
N LEU A 154 -20.86 7.26 28.73
CA LEU A 154 -19.61 6.67 28.26
C LEU A 154 -18.58 7.77 27.99
N SER A 155 -17.31 7.48 28.26
CA SER A 155 -16.24 8.41 27.88
C SER A 155 -16.12 8.50 26.36
N PRO A 156 -15.66 9.65 25.80
CA PRO A 156 -15.46 9.83 24.35
C PRO A 156 -14.53 8.78 23.71
N VAL A 157 -13.65 8.20 24.53
CA VAL A 157 -12.74 7.11 24.10
C VAL A 157 -13.50 5.81 23.90
N ARG A 158 -14.45 5.50 24.79
CA ARG A 158 -15.24 4.27 24.75
C ARG A 158 -16.34 4.36 23.68
N SER A 159 -16.93 5.52 23.48
CA SER A 159 -17.91 5.75 22.40
C SER A 159 -17.29 5.54 21.02
N ALA A 160 -16.03 5.94 20.81
CA ALA A 160 -15.27 5.67 19.58
C ALA A 160 -15.19 4.17 19.24
N GLY A 161 -15.05 3.32 20.27
CA GLY A 161 -14.97 1.88 20.13
C GLY A 161 -16.20 1.24 19.50
N ILE A 162 -17.39 1.84 19.68
CA ILE A 162 -18.64 1.35 19.08
C ILE A 162 -18.54 1.39 17.55
N THR A 163 -18.01 2.49 17.00
CA THR A 163 -17.76 2.63 15.55
C THR A 163 -16.85 1.52 15.05
N PHE A 164 -15.74 1.28 15.75
CA PHE A 164 -14.77 0.26 15.36
C PHE A 164 -15.34 -1.15 15.42
N ILE A 165 -16.18 -1.47 16.40
CA ILE A 165 -16.86 -2.78 16.47
C ILE A 165 -17.68 -2.98 15.20
N PHE A 166 -18.57 -2.06 14.84
CA PHE A 166 -19.39 -2.23 13.63
C PHE A 166 -18.57 -2.21 12.34
N ALA A 167 -17.63 -1.28 12.23
CA ALA A 167 -16.80 -1.12 11.03
C ALA A 167 -15.86 -2.31 10.81
N ILE A 168 -15.34 -2.93 11.88
CA ILE A 168 -14.35 -4.01 11.80
C ILE A 168 -14.97 -5.39 11.97
N THR A 169 -16.19 -5.62 12.47
CA THR A 169 -16.63 -7.02 12.70
C THR A 169 -16.85 -7.81 11.40
N ILE A 170 -17.28 -7.16 10.32
CA ILE A 170 -17.58 -7.82 9.04
C ILE A 170 -16.35 -7.93 8.12
N CYS A 171 -15.44 -6.95 8.17
CA CYS A 171 -14.25 -6.90 7.29
C CYS A 171 -13.25 -8.08 7.42
N PRO A 172 -13.03 -8.71 8.59
CA PRO A 172 -12.15 -9.85 8.77
C PRO A 172 -12.65 -11.07 8.02
N ILE A 173 -13.95 -11.19 7.77
CA ILE A 173 -14.54 -12.38 7.16
C ILE A 173 -13.88 -12.69 5.81
N PRO A 174 -13.90 -11.81 4.79
CA PRO A 174 -13.20 -12.08 3.52
C PRO A 174 -11.68 -12.17 3.70
N ASN A 175 -11.10 -11.36 4.59
CA ASN A 175 -9.65 -11.33 4.84
C ASN A 175 -9.11 -12.59 5.53
N ILE A 176 -9.97 -13.37 6.18
CA ILE A 176 -9.63 -14.65 6.79
C ILE A 176 -10.05 -15.80 5.86
N LEU A 177 -11.27 -15.77 5.34
CA LEU A 177 -11.83 -16.88 4.57
C LEU A 177 -11.12 -17.08 3.23
N ILE A 178 -10.80 -16.00 2.47
CA ILE A 178 -10.18 -16.14 1.15
C ILE A 178 -8.75 -16.70 1.25
N PRO A 179 -7.87 -16.18 2.14
CA PRO A 179 -6.56 -16.77 2.32
C PRO A 179 -6.63 -18.21 2.82
N LEU A 180 -7.51 -18.52 3.79
CA LEU A 180 -7.66 -19.89 4.29
C LEU A 180 -8.15 -20.84 3.20
N TYR A 181 -9.12 -20.44 2.38
CA TYR A 181 -9.58 -21.21 1.23
C TYR A 181 -8.44 -21.47 0.25
N THR A 182 -7.64 -20.45 -0.07
CA THR A 182 -6.51 -20.56 -1.00
C THR A 182 -5.40 -21.46 -0.45
N LEU A 183 -5.07 -21.32 0.83
CA LEU A 183 -4.08 -22.16 1.51
C LEU A 183 -4.53 -23.63 1.58
N LYS A 184 -5.82 -23.86 1.81
CA LYS A 184 -6.41 -25.20 1.79
C LYS A 184 -6.38 -25.80 0.38
N LYS A 185 -6.80 -25.04 -0.63
CA LYS A 185 -6.80 -25.46 -2.04
C LYS A 185 -5.40 -25.84 -2.53
N ASN A 186 -4.37 -25.10 -2.09
CA ASN A 186 -2.98 -25.33 -2.50
C ASN A 186 -2.22 -26.31 -1.59
N ASN A 187 -2.87 -26.90 -0.58
CA ASN A 187 -2.25 -27.80 0.42
C ASN A 187 -1.02 -27.21 1.14
N THR A 188 -0.91 -25.89 1.24
CA THR A 188 0.23 -25.19 1.87
C THR A 188 -0.02 -24.83 3.33
N LEU A 189 -1.17 -25.21 3.90
CA LEU A 189 -1.54 -24.87 5.27
C LEU A 189 -0.57 -25.51 6.29
N ALA A 190 -0.20 -26.77 6.07
CA ALA A 190 0.76 -27.49 6.92
C ALA A 190 2.15 -26.86 6.89
N SER A 191 2.54 -26.22 5.77
CA SER A 191 3.85 -25.54 5.65
C SER A 191 4.00 -24.36 6.61
N PHE A 192 2.90 -23.71 7.01
CA PHE A 192 2.93 -22.63 7.99
C PHE A 192 3.13 -23.13 9.43
N THR A 193 2.60 -24.32 9.74
CA THR A 193 2.67 -24.90 11.09
C THR A 193 3.88 -25.81 11.30
N SER A 194 4.37 -26.45 10.24
CA SER A 194 5.50 -27.37 10.28
C SER A 194 6.86 -26.68 10.10
N SER A 195 6.89 -25.36 9.87
CA SER A 195 8.13 -24.59 9.83
C SER A 195 8.78 -24.54 11.22
N PRO A 196 10.10 -24.77 11.35
CA PRO A 196 10.83 -24.58 12.61
C PRO A 196 10.64 -23.20 13.24
N HIS A 197 10.31 -22.19 12.42
CA HIS A 197 10.09 -20.81 12.85
C HIS A 197 8.61 -20.45 13.04
N ALA A 198 7.69 -21.40 12.98
CA ALA A 198 6.24 -21.13 13.05
C ALA A 198 5.84 -20.26 14.25
N LYS A 199 6.34 -20.58 15.46
CA LYS A 199 6.06 -19.79 16.67
C LYS A 199 6.67 -18.39 16.63
N SER A 200 7.90 -18.25 16.12
CA SER A 200 8.57 -16.96 15.97
C SER A 200 7.85 -16.08 14.95
N ASN A 201 7.43 -16.66 13.83
CA ASN A 201 6.69 -15.97 12.77
C ASN A 201 5.31 -15.54 13.26
N LEU A 202 4.59 -16.39 14.00
CA LEU A 202 3.33 -16.03 14.63
C LEU A 202 3.49 -14.85 15.60
N LEU A 203 4.51 -14.90 16.46
CA LEU A 203 4.80 -13.81 17.39
C LEU A 203 5.14 -12.50 16.66
N LYS A 204 5.92 -12.56 15.59
CA LYS A 204 6.22 -11.40 14.74
C LYS A 204 4.95 -10.83 14.09
N CYS A 205 4.06 -11.68 13.57
CA CYS A 205 2.79 -11.24 13.00
C CYS A 205 1.93 -10.51 14.05
N ILE A 206 1.87 -11.01 15.28
CA ILE A 206 1.12 -10.36 16.36
C ILE A 206 1.77 -9.01 16.71
N LEU A 207 3.06 -9.03 17.07
CA LEU A 207 3.72 -7.85 17.63
C LEU A 207 4.05 -6.76 16.62
N ILE A 208 4.33 -7.11 15.37
CA ILE A 208 4.80 -6.15 14.35
C ILE A 208 3.65 -5.70 13.45
N MET A 209 2.62 -6.53 13.24
CA MET A 209 1.49 -6.18 12.36
C MET A 209 0.21 -5.89 13.15
N SER A 210 -0.29 -6.87 13.91
CA SER A 210 -1.61 -6.74 14.57
C SER A 210 -1.62 -5.68 15.65
N THR A 211 -0.66 -5.72 16.58
CA THR A 211 -0.60 -4.80 17.71
C THR A 211 -0.47 -3.34 17.27
N PRO A 212 0.46 -2.96 16.38
CA PRO A 212 0.55 -1.56 15.92
C PRO A 212 -0.70 -1.09 15.20
N TRP A 213 -1.34 -1.95 14.39
CA TRP A 213 -2.57 -1.60 13.69
C TRP A 213 -3.74 -1.32 14.64
N VAL A 214 -3.92 -2.17 15.66
CA VAL A 214 -4.97 -1.96 16.69
C VAL A 214 -4.67 -0.72 17.53
N ILE A 215 -3.42 -0.54 17.95
CA ILE A 215 -3.00 0.64 18.73
C ILE A 215 -3.24 1.92 17.94
N GLN A 216 -2.78 1.98 16.69
CA GLN A 216 -2.97 3.13 15.81
C GLN A 216 -4.47 3.47 15.64
N SER A 217 -5.33 2.45 15.49
CA SER A 217 -6.77 2.64 15.36
C SER A 217 -7.38 3.29 16.62
N HIS A 218 -6.99 2.83 17.81
CA HIS A 218 -7.48 3.40 19.06
C HIS A 218 -6.94 4.81 19.32
N LEU A 219 -5.65 5.05 19.02
CA LEU A 219 -5.04 6.37 19.13
C LEU A 219 -5.70 7.37 18.18
N TYR A 220 -6.05 6.94 16.97
CA TYR A 220 -6.83 7.76 16.05
C TYR A 220 -8.20 8.11 16.63
N GLY A 221 -8.96 7.12 17.12
CA GLY A 221 -10.28 7.36 17.70
C GLY A 221 -10.24 8.33 18.89
N LEU A 222 -9.22 8.20 19.73
CA LEU A 222 -8.94 9.13 20.83
C LEU A 222 -8.67 10.56 20.31
N ALA A 223 -7.74 10.69 19.34
CA ALA A 223 -7.33 11.99 18.84
C ALA A 223 -8.46 12.71 18.09
N ALA A 224 -9.19 11.99 17.24
CA ALA A 224 -10.32 12.52 16.48
C ALA A 224 -11.43 13.04 17.40
N ASN A 225 -11.76 12.29 18.47
CA ASN A 225 -12.87 12.64 19.36
C ASN A 225 -12.51 13.64 20.45
N SER A 226 -11.25 13.67 20.90
CA SER A 226 -10.89 14.42 22.12
C SER A 226 -9.88 15.54 21.89
N LEU A 227 -9.16 15.57 20.77
CA LEU A 227 -8.06 16.54 20.55
C LEU A 227 -8.28 17.48 19.36
N LEU A 228 -9.07 17.08 18.36
CA LEU A 228 -9.20 17.82 17.09
C LEU A 228 -10.46 18.70 16.98
N GLY A 229 -11.30 18.75 18.02
CA GLY A 229 -12.51 19.59 18.03
C GLY A 229 -13.52 19.24 16.94
N ASP A 230 -14.31 20.22 16.51
CA ASP A 230 -15.47 20.04 15.61
C ASP A 230 -15.12 19.51 14.21
N TYR A 231 -13.86 19.61 13.79
CA TYR A 231 -13.36 19.08 12.51
C TYR A 231 -12.60 17.75 12.65
N GLY A 232 -12.59 17.14 13.84
CA GLY A 232 -11.80 15.93 14.12
C GLY A 232 -12.11 14.75 13.22
N ASP A 233 -13.39 14.53 12.91
CA ASP A 233 -13.80 13.43 12.01
C ASP A 233 -13.37 13.66 10.54
N ALA A 234 -13.26 14.93 10.11
CA ALA A 234 -12.91 15.28 8.72
C ALA A 234 -11.40 15.35 8.47
N ILE A 235 -10.63 15.81 9.47
CA ILE A 235 -9.19 16.12 9.37
C ILE A 235 -8.31 15.05 10.01
N GLY A 236 -8.81 14.39 11.07
CA GLY A 236 -8.04 13.35 11.77
C GLY A 236 -7.64 12.19 10.86
N TRP A 237 -8.52 11.80 9.94
CA TRP A 237 -8.23 10.69 9.03
C TRP A 237 -7.17 11.03 7.98
N PRO A 238 -7.22 12.17 7.26
CA PRO A 238 -6.09 12.63 6.44
C PRO A 238 -4.77 12.70 7.19
N LEU A 239 -4.78 13.21 8.42
CA LEU A 239 -3.60 13.25 9.29
C LEU A 239 -3.03 11.85 9.48
N LEU A 240 -3.88 10.89 9.84
CA LEU A 240 -3.49 9.48 10.01
C LEU A 240 -2.90 8.89 8.72
N ILE A 241 -3.57 9.12 7.58
CA ILE A 241 -3.21 8.52 6.30
C ILE A 241 -1.91 9.10 5.75
N VAL A 242 -1.73 10.42 5.79
CA VAL A 242 -0.50 11.06 5.31
C VAL A 242 0.68 10.69 6.20
N THR A 243 0.52 10.74 7.53
CA THR A 243 1.61 10.37 8.46
C THR A 243 2.02 8.89 8.29
N THR A 244 1.05 8.00 8.13
CA THR A 244 1.31 6.56 7.85
C THR A 244 2.05 6.38 6.53
N ASN A 245 1.62 7.06 5.47
CA ASN A 245 2.26 6.98 4.16
C ASN A 245 3.70 7.50 4.18
N VAL A 246 3.94 8.67 4.80
CA VAL A 246 5.28 9.25 4.93
C VAL A 246 6.18 8.33 5.75
N THR A 247 5.70 7.83 6.89
CA THR A 247 6.45 6.90 7.75
C THR A 247 6.80 5.61 7.02
N GLY A 248 5.83 5.02 6.32
CA GLY A 248 6.02 3.81 5.53
C GLY A 248 7.06 3.99 4.41
N LEU A 249 7.02 5.11 3.69
CA LEU A 249 8.00 5.43 2.65
C LEU A 249 9.40 5.65 3.23
N ILE A 250 9.53 6.34 4.36
CA ILE A 250 10.82 6.57 5.02
C ILE A 250 11.42 5.25 5.49
N ILE A 251 10.64 4.39 6.15
CA ILE A 251 11.11 3.08 6.62
C ILE A 251 11.47 2.18 5.43
N GLY A 252 10.60 2.10 4.42
CA GLY A 252 10.85 1.31 3.21
C GLY A 252 12.12 1.74 2.48
N TRP A 253 12.36 3.05 2.38
CA TRP A 253 13.57 3.58 1.76
C TRP A 253 14.83 3.42 2.61
N ARG A 254 14.81 3.87 3.86
CA ARG A 254 16.02 3.99 4.70
C ARG A 254 16.39 2.73 5.45
N VAL A 255 15.39 1.94 5.88
CA VAL A 255 15.61 0.76 6.73
C VAL A 255 15.60 -0.50 5.87
N LEU A 256 14.58 -0.69 5.03
CA LEU A 256 14.42 -1.89 4.23
C LEU A 256 15.19 -1.85 2.90
N GLY A 257 15.56 -0.65 2.44
CA GLY A 257 16.35 -0.49 1.22
C GLY A 257 15.59 -0.80 -0.07
N GLU A 258 14.26 -0.75 -0.05
CA GLU A 258 13.36 -1.09 -1.18
C GLU A 258 13.62 -0.24 -2.44
N TRP A 259 14.34 0.87 -2.29
CA TRP A 259 14.56 1.88 -3.33
C TRP A 259 16.04 2.05 -3.71
N LYS A 260 16.92 1.13 -3.28
CA LYS A 260 18.37 1.23 -3.57
C LYS A 260 18.69 1.12 -5.07
N GLU A 261 17.89 0.39 -5.83
CA GLU A 261 18.10 0.16 -7.27
C GLU A 261 17.29 1.11 -8.16
N ALA A 262 16.50 2.01 -7.57
CA ALA A 262 15.66 2.92 -8.33
C ALA A 262 16.48 4.08 -8.94
N SER A 263 16.10 4.55 -10.13
CA SER A 263 16.75 5.70 -10.76
C SER A 263 16.60 6.98 -9.93
N GLU A 264 17.58 7.88 -10.04
CA GLU A 264 17.53 9.18 -9.35
C GLU A 264 16.27 9.99 -9.69
N GLY A 265 15.78 9.87 -10.93
CA GLY A 265 14.55 10.52 -11.37
C GLY A 265 13.31 9.98 -10.65
N THR A 266 13.24 8.66 -10.45
CA THR A 266 12.18 8.02 -9.68
C THR A 266 12.22 8.45 -8.21
N ILE A 267 13.41 8.49 -7.59
CA ILE A 267 13.59 8.97 -6.22
C ILE A 267 13.14 10.44 -6.07
N LYS A 268 13.54 11.33 -6.99
CA LYS A 268 13.13 12.74 -6.98
C LYS A 268 11.61 12.89 -7.03
N CYS A 269 10.92 12.08 -7.83
CA CYS A 269 9.45 12.10 -7.90
C CYS A 269 8.80 11.61 -6.60
N ILE A 270 9.36 10.59 -5.94
CA ILE A 270 8.88 10.09 -4.64
C ILE A 270 9.03 11.19 -3.58
N VAL A 271 10.22 11.78 -3.47
CA VAL A 271 10.49 12.86 -2.52
C VAL A 271 9.57 14.05 -2.78
N GLY A 272 9.34 14.40 -4.05
CA GLY A 272 8.36 15.41 -4.43
C GLY A 272 6.93 15.08 -3.97
N SER A 273 6.47 13.83 -4.18
CA SER A 273 5.15 13.38 -3.72
C SER A 273 5.01 13.44 -2.20
N ILE A 274 6.05 13.07 -1.45
CA ILE A 274 6.10 13.21 0.01
C ILE A 274 6.00 14.69 0.40
N GLY A 275 6.78 15.56 -0.23
CA GLY A 275 6.75 17.00 0.01
C GLY A 275 5.37 17.61 -0.19
N PHE A 276 4.72 17.32 -1.32
CA PHE A 276 3.35 17.78 -1.58
C PHE A 276 2.35 17.23 -0.56
N SER A 277 2.49 15.97 -0.15
CA SER A 277 1.59 15.37 0.87
C SER A 277 1.73 16.07 2.23
N ILE A 278 2.96 16.38 2.66
CA ILE A 278 3.22 17.07 3.93
C ILE A 278 2.69 18.51 3.88
N VAL A 279 2.94 19.23 2.79
CA VAL A 279 2.47 20.60 2.62
C VAL A 279 0.95 20.65 2.56
N GLY A 280 0.32 19.78 1.75
CA GLY A 280 -1.13 19.68 1.66
C GLY A 280 -1.76 19.35 3.01
N LEU A 281 -1.17 18.42 3.76
CA LEU A 281 -1.63 18.10 5.11
C LEU A 281 -1.50 19.27 6.08
N GLY A 282 -0.39 20.01 6.02
CA GLY A 282 -0.19 21.20 6.85
C GLY A 282 -1.28 22.25 6.60
N ILE A 283 -1.65 22.46 5.34
CA ILE A 283 -2.73 23.37 4.94
C ILE A 283 -4.09 22.87 5.43
N VAL A 284 -4.42 21.59 5.21
CA VAL A 284 -5.68 21.00 5.69
C VAL A 284 -5.78 21.11 7.22
N SER A 285 -4.68 20.86 7.92
CA SER A 285 -4.62 20.97 9.37
C SER A 285 -4.82 22.40 9.83
N ALA A 286 -4.14 23.36 9.21
CA ALA A 286 -4.32 24.78 9.51
C ALA A 286 -5.77 25.24 9.29
N GLY A 287 -6.40 24.81 8.18
CA GLY A 287 -7.80 25.11 7.89
C GLY A 287 -8.81 24.47 8.85
N GLY A 288 -8.39 23.49 9.65
CA GLY A 288 -9.22 22.91 10.72
C GLY A 288 -9.20 23.64 12.05
N PHE A 289 -8.15 24.45 12.29
CA PHE A 289 -7.94 25.15 13.55
C PHE A 289 -8.14 26.67 13.46
N VAL A 290 -8.06 27.24 12.25
CA VAL A 290 -8.51 28.61 11.93
C VAL A 290 -10.01 28.57 11.71
#